data_AF-A0A847G7M3-F1
#
_entry.id   AF-A0A847G7M3-F1
#
_cell.length_a   1.000
_cell.length_b   1.000
_cell.length_c   1.000
_cell.angle_alpha   90.00
_cell.angle_beta   90.00
_cell.angle_gamma   90.00
#
_symmetry.space_group_name_H-M   'P 1'
#
loop_
_entity.id
_entity.type
_entity.pdbx_description
1 polymer ?
#
loop_
_entity_poly.entity_id
_entity_poly.type
_entity_poly.pdbx_seq_one_letter_code
_entity_poly.pdbx_strand_id
1 'polypeptide(L)'
;MQTINFITAELSRRKLTQAALAERIGVHYSTVSLILNGKRQPSIKTAESLSEFIGCTLEDAFPDVHEKKMKLEAIRKRKSERMVNPKEIKNLRKEVKKLMIDLDMDRRGSLTELAERISTCFGRRISRNSLSMALTGYRAMASSHQILETARDILSSELKRC
;
A
#
# COMPACT_ATOMS: atom_id res chain seq x y z
N MET A 1 30.04 10.09 0.05
CA MET A 1 30.59 11.44 -0.21
C MET A 1 30.97 11.68 -1.68
N GLN A 2 31.13 10.65 -2.53
CA GLN A 2 31.49 10.84 -3.94
C GLN A 2 30.38 11.47 -4.81
N THR A 3 29.11 11.07 -4.64
CA THR A 3 27.97 11.60 -5.41
C THR A 3 27.72 13.10 -5.21
N ILE A 4 27.83 13.59 -3.98
CA ILE A 4 27.64 15.00 -3.64
C ILE A 4 28.68 15.89 -4.33
N ASN A 5 29.94 15.43 -4.35
CA ASN A 5 31.02 16.13 -5.02
C ASN A 5 30.78 16.14 -6.53
N PHE A 6 30.25 15.06 -7.10
CA PHE A 6 29.88 15.00 -8.51
C PHE A 6 28.76 15.98 -8.87
N ILE A 7 27.70 16.06 -8.05
CA ILE A 7 26.62 17.04 -8.25
C ILE A 7 27.16 18.47 -8.21
N THR A 8 28.04 18.78 -7.26
CA THR A 8 28.66 20.09 -7.14
C THR A 8 29.55 20.42 -8.34
N ALA A 9 30.35 19.46 -8.81
CA ALA A 9 31.17 19.61 -10.02
C ALA A 9 30.31 19.84 -11.26
N GLU A 10 29.20 19.13 -11.39
CA GLU A 10 28.27 19.23 -12.51
C GLU A 10 27.53 20.57 -12.54
N LEU A 11 27.18 21.13 -11.37
CA LEU A 11 26.65 22.48 -11.25
C LEU A 11 27.64 23.53 -11.77
N SER A 12 28.91 23.43 -11.37
CA SER A 12 29.98 24.31 -11.85
C SER A 12 30.18 24.18 -13.36
N ARG A 13 30.20 22.94 -13.88
CA ARG A 13 30.33 22.66 -15.32
C ARG A 13 29.22 23.28 -16.15
N ARG A 14 27.98 23.25 -15.63
CA ARG A 14 26.78 23.81 -16.29
C ARG A 14 26.53 25.28 -15.95
N LYS A 15 27.39 25.93 -15.15
CA LYS A 15 27.21 27.30 -14.63
C LYS A 15 25.84 27.51 -13.96
N LEU A 16 25.36 26.51 -13.22
CA LEU A 16 24.08 26.54 -12.53
C LEU A 16 24.27 26.76 -11.03
N THR A 17 23.35 27.51 -10.41
CA THR A 17 23.32 27.69 -8.96
C THR A 17 22.56 26.56 -8.27
N GLN A 18 22.80 26.35 -6.98
CA GLN A 18 22.01 25.43 -6.18
C GLN A 18 20.52 25.83 -6.14
N ALA A 19 20.22 27.13 -6.24
CA ALA A 19 18.84 27.64 -6.34
C ALA A 19 18.18 27.24 -7.67
N ALA A 20 18.89 27.37 -8.79
CA ALA A 20 18.39 26.92 -10.08
C ALA A 20 18.19 25.38 -10.12
N LEU A 21 19.07 24.62 -9.47
CA LEU A 21 18.86 23.17 -9.31
C LEU A 21 17.62 22.87 -8.47
N ALA A 22 17.43 23.58 -7.36
CA ALA A 22 16.28 23.40 -6.48
C ALA A 22 14.96 23.66 -7.21
N GLU A 23 14.91 24.75 -7.99
CA GLU A 23 13.77 25.09 -8.84
C GLU A 23 13.51 24.00 -9.90
N ARG A 24 14.55 23.54 -10.59
CA ARG A 24 14.45 22.49 -11.63
C ARG A 24 13.92 21.16 -11.10
N ILE A 25 14.34 20.75 -9.90
CA ILE A 25 13.90 19.48 -9.29
C ILE A 25 12.64 19.64 -8.42
N GLY A 26 12.09 20.86 -8.34
CA GLY A 26 10.85 21.17 -7.62
C GLY A 26 10.97 21.00 -6.10
N VAL A 27 12.10 21.40 -5.50
CA VAL A 27 12.29 21.39 -4.04
C VAL A 27 12.77 22.75 -3.53
N HIS A 28 12.60 23.00 -2.23
CA HIS A 28 13.09 24.23 -1.62
C HIS A 28 14.63 24.27 -1.59
N TYR A 29 15.22 25.45 -1.80
CA TYR A 29 16.68 25.66 -1.78
C TYR A 29 17.37 25.05 -0.56
N SER A 30 16.80 25.25 0.64
CA SER A 30 17.36 24.70 1.88
C SER A 30 17.44 23.17 1.86
N THR A 31 16.55 22.49 1.13
CA THR A 31 16.59 21.03 0.97
C THR A 31 17.81 20.61 0.16
N VAL A 32 18.07 21.27 -0.97
CA VAL A 32 19.27 21.01 -1.80
C VAL A 32 20.54 21.29 -1.00
N SER A 33 20.59 22.43 -0.31
CA SER A 33 21.76 22.79 0.51
C SER A 33 22.05 21.75 1.60
N LEU A 34 21.03 21.27 2.32
CA LEU A 34 21.22 20.23 3.34
C LEU A 34 21.67 18.89 2.74
N ILE A 35 21.16 18.53 1.55
CA ILE A 35 21.56 17.31 0.85
C ILE A 35 23.01 17.40 0.40
N LEU A 36 23.40 18.50 -0.24
CA LEU A 36 24.77 18.72 -0.73
C LEU A 36 25.77 18.88 0.41
N ASN A 37 25.34 19.32 1.59
CA ASN A 37 26.19 19.35 2.77
C ASN A 37 26.20 18.02 3.55
N GLY A 38 25.54 16.97 3.04
CA GLY A 38 25.45 15.65 3.69
C GLY A 38 24.62 15.62 4.98
N LYS A 39 23.94 16.73 5.32
CA LYS A 39 23.10 16.85 6.53
C LYS A 39 21.74 16.17 6.38
N ARG A 40 21.33 15.83 5.15
CA ARG A 40 20.03 15.22 4.87
C ARG A 40 20.12 14.22 3.72
N GLN A 41 19.51 13.05 3.91
CA GLN A 41 19.33 12.09 2.82
C GLN A 41 18.18 12.54 1.91
N PRO A 42 18.34 12.51 0.58
CA PRO A 42 17.27 12.87 -0.35
C PRO A 42 16.10 11.89 -0.27
N SER A 43 14.89 12.38 -0.56
CA SER A 43 13.74 11.49 -0.80
C SER A 43 13.95 10.68 -2.08
N ILE A 44 13.21 9.58 -2.27
CA ILE A 44 13.29 8.77 -3.51
C ILE A 44 13.12 9.65 -4.74
N LYS A 45 12.08 10.49 -4.76
CA LYS A 45 11.79 11.40 -5.88
C LYS A 45 12.93 12.41 -6.10
N THR A 46 13.47 12.97 -5.03
CA THR A 46 14.57 13.93 -5.11
C THR A 46 15.87 13.27 -5.59
N ALA A 47 16.15 12.05 -5.13
CA ALA A 47 17.32 11.29 -5.55
C ALA A 47 17.25 10.93 -7.04
N GLU A 48 16.07 10.57 -7.54
CA GLU A 48 15.84 10.33 -8.98
C GLU A 48 16.14 11.59 -9.80
N SER A 49 15.57 12.74 -9.43
CA SER A 49 15.85 13.99 -10.15
C SER A 49 17.31 14.43 -10.07
N LEU A 50 18.00 14.14 -8.96
CA LEU A 50 19.43 14.40 -8.81
C LEU A 50 20.27 13.45 -9.68
N SER A 51 19.92 12.17 -9.74
CA SER A 51 20.55 11.16 -10.62
C SER A 51 20.38 11.51 -12.09
N GLU A 52 19.18 11.93 -12.50
CA GLU A 52 18.89 12.42 -13.85
C GLU A 52 19.69 13.68 -14.19
N PHE A 53 19.82 14.61 -13.23
CA PHE A 53 20.59 15.83 -13.42
C PHE A 53 22.06 15.52 -13.75
N ILE A 54 22.66 14.56 -13.04
CA ILE A 54 24.06 14.16 -13.23
C ILE A 54 24.26 13.11 -14.33
N GLY A 55 23.18 12.53 -14.87
CA GLY A 55 23.25 11.52 -15.94
C GLY A 55 23.68 10.12 -15.47
N CYS A 56 23.45 9.80 -14.19
CA CYS A 56 23.75 8.48 -13.62
C CYS A 56 22.47 7.75 -13.23
N THR A 57 22.56 6.45 -12.98
CA THR A 57 21.42 5.69 -12.44
C THR A 57 21.20 6.04 -10.96
N LEU A 58 19.98 5.77 -10.45
CA LEU A 58 19.69 5.92 -9.02
C LEU A 58 20.52 4.95 -8.16
N GLU A 59 20.79 3.76 -8.69
CA GLU A 59 21.59 2.72 -8.03
C GLU A 59 23.02 3.19 -7.80
N ASP A 60 23.66 3.75 -8.83
CA ASP A 60 25.03 4.24 -8.74
C ASP A 60 25.15 5.48 -7.86
N ALA A 61 24.22 6.42 -8.00
CA ALA A 61 24.30 7.71 -7.33
C ALA A 61 23.86 7.65 -5.85
N PHE A 62 22.80 6.88 -5.57
CA PHE A 62 22.17 6.79 -4.25
C PHE A 62 21.75 5.35 -3.92
N PRO A 63 22.70 4.43 -3.70
CA PRO A 63 22.43 2.99 -3.50
C PRO A 63 21.47 2.72 -2.34
N ASP A 64 21.63 3.40 -1.21
CA ASP A 64 20.72 3.25 -0.05
C ASP A 64 19.27 3.68 -0.37
N VAL A 65 19.11 4.69 -1.23
CA VAL A 65 17.78 5.19 -1.64
C VAL A 65 17.17 4.24 -2.67
N HIS A 66 17.99 3.70 -3.57
CA HIS A 66 17.59 2.67 -4.51
C HIS A 66 17.07 1.41 -3.80
N GLU A 67 17.79 0.91 -2.80
CA GLU A 67 17.36 -0.25 -2.01
C GLU A 67 16.00 0.01 -1.31
N LYS A 68 15.83 1.21 -0.74
CA LYS A 68 14.55 1.64 -0.15
C LYS A 68 13.43 1.68 -1.19
N LYS A 69 13.69 2.17 -2.39
CA LYS A 69 12.73 2.19 -3.51
C LYS A 69 12.31 0.77 -3.88
N MET A 70 13.26 -0.15 -4.07
CA MET A 70 12.98 -1.54 -4.42
C MET A 70 12.13 -2.26 -3.36
N LYS A 71 12.44 -2.06 -2.07
CA LYS A 71 11.61 -2.58 -0.97
C LYS A 71 10.18 -2.06 -1.03
N LEU A 72 10.01 -0.76 -1.28
CA LEU A 72 8.70 -0.13 -1.38
C LEU A 72 7.90 -0.63 -2.60
N GLU A 73 8.55 -0.78 -3.74
CA GLU A 73 7.95 -1.31 -4.97
C GLU A 73 7.53 -2.77 -4.81
N ALA A 74 8.35 -3.60 -4.15
CA ALA A 74 7.98 -4.97 -3.83
C ALA A 74 6.72 -5.05 -2.95
N ILE A 75 6.60 -4.17 -1.95
CA ILE A 75 5.40 -4.09 -1.10
C ILE A 75 4.17 -3.66 -1.93
N ARG A 76 4.33 -2.65 -2.80
CA ARG A 76 3.25 -2.18 -3.68
C ARG A 76 2.79 -3.26 -4.64
N LYS A 77 3.73 -3.97 -5.27
CA LYS A 77 3.47 -5.09 -6.17
C LYS A 77 2.69 -6.20 -5.46
N ARG A 78 3.19 -6.69 -4.33
CA ARG A 78 2.49 -7.69 -3.49
C ARG A 78 1.08 -7.25 -3.09
N LYS A 79 0.89 -5.96 -2.79
CA LYS A 79 -0.44 -5.43 -2.47
C LYS A 79 -1.37 -5.44 -3.67
N SER A 80 -0.89 -5.04 -4.85
CA SER A 80 -1.67 -5.05 -6.09
C SER A 80 -2.05 -6.46 -6.54
N GLU A 81 -1.15 -7.43 -6.40
CA GLU A 81 -1.42 -8.85 -6.70
C GLU A 81 -2.51 -9.45 -5.79
N ARG A 82 -2.66 -8.90 -4.58
CA ARG A 82 -3.71 -9.30 -3.63
C ARG A 82 -5.00 -8.50 -3.79
N MET A 83 -5.08 -7.57 -4.74
CA MET A 83 -6.33 -6.86 -5.02
C MET A 83 -7.23 -7.72 -5.89
N VAL A 84 -8.50 -7.78 -5.51
CA VAL A 84 -9.57 -8.41 -6.31
C VAL A 84 -10.40 -7.32 -6.94
N ASN A 85 -11.18 -7.66 -7.97
CA ASN A 85 -12.09 -6.74 -8.64
C ASN A 85 -12.97 -5.99 -7.61
N PRO A 86 -12.88 -4.64 -7.52
CA PRO A 86 -13.65 -3.88 -6.54
C PRO A 86 -15.17 -4.04 -6.68
N LYS A 87 -15.67 -4.24 -7.91
CA LYS A 87 -17.10 -4.43 -8.17
C LYS A 87 -17.59 -5.77 -7.60
N GLU A 88 -16.78 -6.81 -7.76
CA GLU A 88 -17.07 -8.15 -7.25
C GLU A 88 -17.16 -8.16 -5.73
N ILE A 89 -16.13 -7.64 -5.03
CA ILE A 89 -16.17 -7.53 -3.56
C ILE A 89 -17.35 -6.69 -3.08
N LYS A 90 -17.68 -5.59 -3.79
CA LYS A 90 -18.85 -4.77 -3.44
C LYS A 90 -20.15 -5.56 -3.55
N ASN A 91 -20.30 -6.40 -4.57
CA ASN A 91 -21.47 -7.24 -4.74
C ASN A 91 -21.54 -8.32 -3.66
N LEU A 92 -20.44 -9.03 -3.39
CA LEU A 92 -20.37 -10.01 -2.30
C LEU A 92 -20.74 -9.39 -0.94
N ARG A 93 -20.26 -8.18 -0.63
CA ARG A 93 -20.64 -7.48 0.60
C ARG A 93 -22.15 -7.26 0.72
N LYS A 94 -22.79 -6.86 -0.38
CA LYS A 94 -24.24 -6.63 -0.40
C LYS A 94 -24.99 -7.94 -0.18
N GLU A 95 -24.55 -8.99 -0.86
CA GLU A 95 -25.13 -10.33 -0.76
C GLU A 95 -25.02 -10.88 0.66
N VAL A 96 -23.82 -10.89 1.25
CA VAL A 96 -23.61 -11.38 2.62
C VAL A 96 -24.43 -10.56 3.62
N LYS A 97 -24.46 -9.22 3.50
CA LYS A 97 -25.29 -8.38 4.37
C LYS A 97 -26.77 -8.71 4.24
N LYS A 98 -27.25 -8.96 3.03
CA LYS A 98 -28.64 -9.34 2.79
C LYS A 98 -28.95 -10.67 3.49
N LEU A 99 -28.11 -11.69 3.31
CA LEU A 99 -28.27 -13.00 3.98
C LEU A 99 -28.26 -12.88 5.51
N MET A 100 -27.41 -12.02 6.06
CA MET A 100 -27.39 -11.75 7.51
C MET A 100 -28.70 -11.14 8.01
N ILE A 101 -29.31 -10.24 7.23
CA ILE A 101 -30.61 -9.64 7.56
C ILE A 101 -31.71 -10.70 7.45
N ASP A 102 -31.71 -11.48 6.37
CA ASP A 102 -32.71 -12.53 6.11
C ASP A 102 -32.70 -13.61 7.22
N LEU A 103 -31.57 -13.82 7.89
CA LEU A 103 -31.39 -14.75 9.03
C LEU A 103 -31.55 -14.08 10.41
N ASP A 104 -32.02 -12.83 10.48
CA ASP A 104 -32.21 -12.07 11.73
C ASP A 104 -30.94 -12.02 12.62
N MET A 105 -29.76 -11.86 12.01
CA MET A 105 -28.46 -11.86 12.70
C MET A 105 -28.14 -10.56 13.47
N ASP A 106 -29.16 -9.78 13.87
CA ASP A 106 -28.99 -8.48 14.53
C ASP A 106 -28.70 -8.58 16.04
N ARG A 107 -28.53 -9.80 16.56
CA ARG A 107 -28.30 -10.07 17.98
C ARG A 107 -26.84 -9.83 18.39
N ARG A 108 -26.65 -9.39 19.64
CA ARG A 108 -25.32 -9.27 20.26
C ARG A 108 -24.64 -10.66 20.24
N GLY A 109 -23.51 -10.77 19.53
CA GLY A 109 -22.71 -12.00 19.48
C GLY A 109 -22.70 -12.72 18.13
N SER A 110 -23.68 -12.50 17.26
CA SER A 110 -23.84 -13.22 15.98
C SER A 110 -22.66 -13.04 15.01
N LEU A 111 -22.03 -11.86 15.01
CA LEU A 111 -20.80 -11.61 14.25
C LEU A 111 -19.58 -12.37 14.79
N THR A 112 -19.52 -12.60 16.11
CA THR A 112 -18.42 -13.34 16.72
C THR A 112 -18.54 -14.82 16.38
N GLU A 113 -19.74 -15.37 16.52
CA GLU A 113 -20.04 -16.77 16.15
C GLU A 113 -19.79 -17.03 14.67
N LEU A 114 -20.25 -16.14 13.77
CA LEU A 114 -19.97 -16.24 12.34
C LEU A 114 -18.45 -16.21 12.06
N ALA A 115 -17.69 -15.35 12.75
CA ALA A 115 -16.23 -15.30 12.59
C ALA A 115 -15.54 -16.59 13.08
N GLU A 116 -16.02 -17.20 14.16
CA GLU A 116 -15.52 -18.49 14.65
C GLU A 116 -15.80 -19.61 13.65
N ARG A 117 -17.01 -19.66 13.09
CA ARG A 117 -17.37 -20.66 12.07
C ARG A 117 -16.55 -20.49 10.79
N ILE A 118 -16.36 -19.26 10.33
CA ILE A 118 -15.45 -18.97 9.23
C ILE A 118 -14.03 -19.44 9.59
N SER A 119 -13.57 -19.22 10.82
CA SER A 119 -12.23 -19.65 11.24
C SER A 119 -12.03 -21.16 11.11
N THR A 120 -13.05 -21.94 11.47
CA THR A 120 -13.06 -23.41 11.34
C THR A 120 -12.96 -23.83 9.87
N CYS A 121 -13.70 -23.20 8.96
CA CYS A 121 -13.65 -23.49 7.52
C CYS A 121 -12.33 -23.07 6.88
N PHE A 122 -11.71 -21.98 7.37
CA PHE A 122 -10.52 -21.39 6.77
C PHE A 122 -9.19 -21.99 7.27
N GLY A 123 -9.23 -22.80 8.34
CA GLY A 123 -8.03 -23.34 8.99
C GLY A 123 -7.14 -22.27 9.64
N ARG A 124 -7.66 -21.05 9.84
CA ARG A 124 -6.96 -19.94 10.50
C ARG A 124 -7.93 -19.10 11.31
N ARG A 125 -7.45 -18.50 12.39
CA ARG A 125 -8.26 -17.61 13.22
C ARG A 125 -8.62 -16.33 12.46
N ILE A 126 -9.92 -16.11 12.27
CA ILE A 126 -10.52 -14.86 11.79
C ILE A 126 -11.17 -14.17 13.00
N SER A 127 -10.74 -12.93 13.27
CA SER A 127 -11.35 -12.14 14.34
C SER A 127 -12.66 -11.51 13.89
N ARG A 128 -13.54 -11.19 14.85
CA ARG A 128 -14.73 -10.35 14.63
C ARG A 128 -14.39 -9.06 13.88
N ASN A 129 -13.24 -8.44 14.20
CA ASN A 129 -12.81 -7.20 13.54
C ASN A 129 -12.43 -7.43 12.08
N SER A 130 -11.76 -8.55 11.75
CA SER A 130 -11.46 -8.92 10.36
C SER A 130 -12.74 -9.14 9.54
N LEU A 131 -13.74 -9.81 10.12
CA LEU A 131 -15.05 -9.98 9.49
C LEU A 131 -15.78 -8.64 9.32
N SER A 132 -15.80 -7.82 10.37
CA SER A 132 -16.39 -6.46 10.31
C SER A 132 -15.74 -5.60 9.23
N MET A 133 -14.41 -5.62 9.13
CA MET A 133 -13.67 -4.93 8.06
C MET A 133 -13.97 -5.51 6.67
N ALA A 134 -14.19 -6.82 6.54
CA ALA A 134 -14.58 -7.42 5.28
C ALA A 134 -15.98 -6.93 4.84
N LEU A 135 -16.93 -6.80 5.77
CA LEU A 135 -18.30 -6.36 5.53
C LEU A 135 -18.43 -4.84 5.28
N THR A 136 -17.64 -4.03 5.97
CA THR A 136 -17.78 -2.56 5.98
C THR A 136 -16.65 -1.81 5.28
N GLY A 137 -15.53 -2.47 5.02
CA GLY A 137 -14.35 -1.81 4.46
C GLY A 137 -14.56 -1.28 3.05
N TYR A 138 -13.68 -0.39 2.61
CA TYR A 138 -13.64 0.13 1.24
C TYR A 138 -12.66 -0.60 0.34
N ARG A 139 -11.69 -1.30 0.94
CA ARG A 139 -10.58 -1.95 0.22
C ARG A 139 -11.03 -3.28 -0.39
N ALA A 140 -10.58 -3.54 -1.61
CA ALA A 140 -10.87 -4.74 -2.37
C ALA A 140 -9.72 -5.77 -2.24
N MET A 141 -9.50 -6.31 -1.04
CA MET A 141 -8.41 -7.25 -0.76
C MET A 141 -8.87 -8.70 -0.90
N ALA A 142 -8.00 -9.58 -1.38
CA ALA A 142 -8.24 -11.02 -1.50
C ALA A 142 -8.65 -11.65 -0.17
N SER A 143 -8.05 -11.24 0.95
CA SER A 143 -8.46 -11.72 2.27
C SER A 143 -9.91 -11.36 2.62
N SER A 144 -10.37 -10.16 2.24
CA SER A 144 -11.75 -9.75 2.45
C SER A 144 -12.71 -10.51 1.54
N HIS A 145 -12.33 -10.71 0.28
CA HIS A 145 -13.09 -11.51 -0.68
C HIS A 145 -13.30 -12.93 -0.15
N GLN A 146 -12.21 -13.60 0.24
CA GLN A 146 -12.30 -14.96 0.76
C GLN A 146 -13.15 -15.07 2.03
N ILE A 147 -13.04 -14.11 2.96
CA ILE A 147 -13.90 -14.07 4.16
C ILE A 147 -15.38 -13.93 3.77
N LEU A 148 -15.68 -13.08 2.77
CA LEU A 148 -17.06 -12.86 2.30
C LEU A 148 -17.62 -14.07 1.56
N GLU A 149 -16.82 -14.76 0.74
CA GLU A 149 -17.25 -16.00 0.08
C GLU A 149 -17.58 -17.08 1.09
N THR A 150 -16.68 -17.34 2.05
CA THR A 150 -16.95 -18.32 3.11
C THR A 150 -18.17 -17.93 3.93
N ALA A 151 -18.33 -16.64 4.27
CA ALA A 151 -19.52 -16.16 4.97
C ALA A 151 -20.80 -16.42 4.16
N ARG A 152 -20.79 -16.10 2.86
CA ARG A 152 -21.93 -16.35 1.95
C ARG A 152 -22.29 -17.82 1.93
N ASP A 153 -21.31 -18.71 1.79
CA ASP A 153 -21.56 -20.15 1.65
C ASP A 153 -22.14 -20.75 2.94
N ILE A 154 -21.65 -20.31 4.10
CA ILE A 154 -22.19 -20.67 5.42
C ILE A 154 -23.64 -20.18 5.54
N LEU A 155 -23.89 -18.89 5.35
CA LEU A 155 -25.22 -18.30 5.54
C LEU A 155 -26.25 -18.85 4.54
N SER A 156 -25.84 -19.05 3.28
CA SER A 156 -26.70 -19.66 2.27
C SER A 156 -27.07 -21.10 2.60
N SER A 157 -26.16 -21.85 3.23
CA SER A 157 -26.43 -23.21 3.69
C SER A 157 -27.39 -23.24 4.87
N GLU A 158 -27.36 -22.22 5.75
CA GLU A 158 -28.30 -22.08 6.86
C GLU A 158 -29.69 -21.71 6.39
N LEU A 159 -29.79 -20.74 5.47
CA LEU A 159 -31.07 -20.32 4.91
C LEU A 159 -31.80 -21.47 4.21
N LYS A 160 -31.06 -22.40 3.58
CA LYS A 160 -31.64 -23.62 2.97
C LYS A 160 -32.13 -24.66 3.98
N ARG A 161 -31.71 -24.57 5.25
CA ARG A 161 -32.11 -25.48 6.34
C ARG A 161 -33.28 -24.95 7.16
N CYS A 162 -33.61 -23.66 7.02
CA CYS A 162 -34.79 -23.01 7.59
C CYS A 162 -36.01 -23.23 6.70
#